data_AF-A0A355GFI9-F1
#
_entry.id   AF-A0A355GFI9-F1
#
_cell.length_a   1.000
_cell.length_b   1.000
_cell.length_c   1.000
_cell.angle_alpha   90.00
_cell.angle_beta   90.00
_cell.angle_gamma   90.00
#
_symmetry.space_group_name_H-M   'P 1'
#
loop_
_entity.id
_entity.type
_entity.pdbx_description
1 polymer ?
#
loop_
_entity_poly.entity_id
_entity_poly.type
_entity_poly.pdbx_seq_one_letter_code
_entity_poly.pdbx_strand_id
1 'polypeptide(L)'
;PRMDLILEKDPFSHDSMMQLERVKKAVSSALPANLRDNTELYYIGATASISDLKNVTDKDQARIDILVLGSVFIILVILLRRPAISAYLILSVFFSYLVTLGVTFTVFWALDPYNFTGLDWKVPMFLFTILIAVGEDYNIYLITRIDEEQKTRDPVDGVISALKSTGGIISSCGIIMAGTFASLMAGTLVGMQQLGFALAFGVLLDTFIIRPIIVPAYLIMLYRGYFGSWGKYLGAAQFLDAKPQPKLDSSHVK
;
A
#
# COMPACT_ATOMS: atom_id res chain seq x y z
N PRO A 1 -45.47 1.68 8.27
CA PRO A 1 -45.35 2.66 9.37
C PRO A 1 -43.93 3.22 9.38
N ARG A 2 -43.74 4.52 9.61
CA ARG A 2 -42.42 5.17 9.64
C ARG A 2 -42.10 5.56 11.08
N MET A 3 -40.89 5.25 11.53
CA MET A 3 -40.38 5.63 12.84
C MET A 3 -39.08 6.38 12.62
N ASP A 4 -39.03 7.63 13.04
CA ASP A 4 -37.83 8.47 12.92
C ASP A 4 -37.00 8.34 14.20
N LEU A 5 -35.69 8.13 14.04
CA LEU A 5 -34.77 7.85 15.13
C LEU A 5 -33.60 8.82 14.99
N ILE A 6 -33.42 9.69 15.99
CA ILE A 6 -32.37 10.70 16.01
C ILE A 6 -31.26 10.19 16.92
N LEU A 7 -30.06 9.97 16.37
CA LEU A 7 -28.89 9.58 17.14
C LEU A 7 -28.22 10.83 17.71
N GLU A 8 -27.80 10.79 18.97
CA GLU A 8 -27.12 11.92 19.64
C GLU A 8 -25.68 12.13 19.13
N LYS A 9 -25.07 11.09 18.56
CA LYS A 9 -23.68 11.11 18.09
C LYS A 9 -23.59 11.43 16.60
N ASP A 10 -22.39 11.84 16.18
CA ASP A 10 -22.08 12.15 14.78
C ASP A 10 -22.50 10.98 13.85
N PRO A 11 -23.26 11.25 12.77
CA PRO A 11 -23.81 10.21 11.91
C PRO A 11 -22.77 9.39 11.14
N PHE A 12 -21.53 9.88 11.02
CA PHE A 12 -20.39 9.22 10.37
C PHE A 12 -19.48 8.48 11.37
N SER A 13 -19.73 8.60 12.68
CA SER A 13 -18.91 7.95 13.71
C SER A 13 -19.13 6.44 13.79
N HIS A 14 -18.09 5.72 14.22
CA HIS A 14 -18.17 4.28 14.48
C HIS A 14 -19.23 3.93 15.53
N ASP A 15 -19.39 4.80 16.54
CA ASP A 15 -20.37 4.61 17.60
C ASP A 15 -21.81 4.64 17.09
N SER A 16 -22.14 5.59 16.20
CA SER A 16 -23.46 5.69 15.58
C SER A 16 -23.79 4.46 14.75
N MET A 17 -22.81 3.90 14.01
CA MET A 17 -22.98 2.65 13.27
C MET A 17 -23.24 1.46 14.21
N MET A 18 -22.50 1.35 15.32
CA MET A 18 -22.76 0.31 16.32
C MET A 18 -24.13 0.44 16.99
N GLN A 19 -24.56 1.67 17.31
CA GLN A 19 -25.89 1.92 17.85
C GLN A 19 -26.98 1.53 16.86
N LEU A 20 -26.82 1.88 15.58
CA LEU A 20 -27.74 1.47 14.53
C LEU A 20 -27.85 -0.06 14.45
N GLU A 21 -26.74 -0.80 14.47
CA GLU A 21 -26.76 -2.27 14.47
C GLU A 21 -27.48 -2.85 15.70
N ARG A 22 -27.29 -2.26 16.89
CA ARG A 22 -28.02 -2.65 18.10
C ARG A 22 -29.52 -2.40 17.94
N VAL A 23 -29.92 -1.27 17.38
CA VAL A 23 -31.32 -0.94 17.11
C VAL A 23 -31.91 -1.91 16.07
N LYS A 24 -31.19 -2.20 14.97
CA LYS A 24 -31.60 -3.18 13.95
C LYS A 24 -31.89 -4.54 14.61
N LYS A 25 -30.98 -5.03 15.46
CA LYS A 25 -31.14 -6.29 16.20
C LYS A 25 -32.29 -6.25 17.23
N ALA A 26 -32.44 -5.16 17.96
CA ALA A 26 -33.50 -4.99 18.95
C ALA A 26 -34.89 -4.97 18.28
N VAL A 27 -35.04 -4.23 17.19
CA VAL A 27 -36.29 -4.17 16.42
C VAL A 27 -36.60 -5.53 15.78
N SER A 28 -35.60 -6.20 15.21
CA SER A 28 -35.79 -7.55 14.68
C SER A 28 -36.23 -8.53 15.78
N SER A 29 -35.60 -8.51 16.96
CA SER A 29 -35.93 -9.42 18.07
C SER A 29 -37.26 -9.14 18.77
N ALA A 30 -37.72 -7.89 18.76
CA ALA A 30 -39.02 -7.49 19.29
C ALA A 30 -40.19 -7.86 18.36
N LEU A 31 -39.93 -8.16 17.08
CA LEU A 31 -40.97 -8.61 16.16
C LEU A 31 -41.42 -10.03 16.52
N PRO A 32 -42.73 -10.28 16.67
CA PRO A 32 -43.24 -11.61 16.92
C PRO A 32 -42.96 -12.52 15.70
N ALA A 33 -42.74 -13.81 15.96
CA ALA A 33 -42.22 -14.76 14.96
C ALA A 33 -43.08 -14.86 13.69
N ASN A 34 -44.39 -14.65 13.81
CA ASN A 34 -45.35 -14.63 12.71
C ASN A 34 -45.21 -13.43 11.75
N LEU A 35 -44.56 -12.35 12.18
CA LEU A 35 -44.34 -11.14 11.37
C LEU A 35 -42.89 -11.00 10.91
N ARG A 36 -41.92 -11.67 11.55
CA ARG A 36 -40.49 -11.58 11.18
C ARG A 36 -40.21 -12.06 9.76
N ASP A 37 -40.84 -13.16 9.34
CA ASP A 37 -40.53 -13.77 8.03
C ASP A 37 -41.23 -13.07 6.86
N ASN A 38 -42.24 -12.24 7.14
CA ASN A 38 -43.08 -11.59 6.13
C ASN A 38 -42.98 -10.05 6.14
N THR A 39 -42.07 -9.49 6.94
CA THR A 39 -41.89 -8.04 7.07
C THR A 39 -40.46 -7.65 6.72
N GLU A 40 -40.29 -6.91 5.62
CA GLU A 40 -39.02 -6.27 5.30
C GLU A 40 -38.87 -4.93 6.02
N LEU A 41 -37.78 -4.79 6.76
CA LEU A 41 -37.42 -3.56 7.47
C LEU A 41 -36.39 -2.78 6.66
N TYR A 42 -36.74 -1.54 6.31
CA TYR A 42 -35.85 -0.62 5.62
C TYR A 42 -35.37 0.46 6.59
N TYR A 43 -34.07 0.71 6.58
CA TYR A 43 -33.42 1.75 7.40
C TYR A 43 -32.85 2.81 6.47
N ILE A 44 -33.25 4.07 6.65
CA ILE A 44 -32.88 5.18 5.77
C ILE A 44 -32.30 6.30 6.62
N GLY A 45 -31.22 6.92 6.18
CA GLY A 45 -30.53 8.02 6.87
C GLY A 45 -29.02 7.94 6.68
N ALA A 46 -28.30 9.01 7.02
CA ALA A 46 -26.85 9.10 6.78
C ALA A 46 -26.09 7.89 7.38
N THR A 47 -26.31 7.56 8.65
CA THR A 47 -25.66 6.44 9.33
C THR A 47 -26.03 5.08 8.72
N ALA A 48 -27.27 4.89 8.28
CA ALA A 48 -27.69 3.66 7.60
C ALA A 48 -26.98 3.51 6.25
N SER A 49 -26.93 4.58 5.45
CA SER A 49 -26.21 4.59 4.17
C SER A 49 -24.72 4.33 4.35
N ILE A 50 -24.07 4.93 5.36
CA ILE A 50 -22.63 4.74 5.63
C ILE A 50 -22.36 3.33 6.14
N SER A 51 -23.22 2.78 7.01
CA SER A 51 -23.10 1.41 7.50
C SER A 51 -23.27 0.39 6.38
N ASP A 52 -24.23 0.59 5.48
CA ASP A 52 -24.44 -0.29 4.34
C ASP A 52 -23.28 -0.17 3.35
N LEU A 53 -22.79 1.05 3.09
CA LEU A 53 -21.60 1.29 2.26
C LEU A 53 -20.37 0.57 2.84
N LYS A 54 -20.12 0.69 4.15
CA LYS A 54 -19.03 0.00 4.83
C LYS A 54 -19.16 -1.52 4.71
N ASN A 55 -20.36 -2.08 4.95
CA ASN A 55 -20.58 -3.52 4.85
C ASN A 55 -20.37 -4.07 3.42
N VAL A 56 -20.74 -3.30 2.40
CA VAL A 56 -20.45 -3.64 1.00
C VAL A 56 -18.95 -3.54 0.75
N THR A 57 -18.31 -2.45 1.16
CA THR A 57 -16.87 -2.26 0.95
C THR A 57 -16.02 -3.29 1.68
N ASP A 58 -16.35 -3.68 2.91
CA ASP A 58 -15.59 -4.70 3.66
C ASP A 58 -15.57 -6.05 2.93
N LYS A 59 -16.68 -6.43 2.29
CA LYS A 59 -16.75 -7.65 1.46
C LYS A 59 -15.94 -7.54 0.18
N ASP A 60 -15.92 -6.35 -0.40
CA ASP A 60 -15.19 -6.09 -1.64
C ASP A 60 -13.70 -5.78 -1.40
N GLN A 61 -13.30 -5.40 -0.19
CA GLN A 61 -11.93 -5.06 0.20
C GLN A 61 -10.95 -6.18 -0.18
N ALA A 62 -11.22 -7.41 0.26
CA ALA A 62 -10.35 -8.55 -0.04
C ALA A 62 -10.28 -8.84 -1.56
N ARG A 63 -11.39 -8.62 -2.28
CA ARG A 63 -11.41 -8.79 -3.74
C ARG A 63 -10.58 -7.71 -4.42
N ILE A 64 -10.71 -6.46 -3.98
CA ILE A 64 -9.95 -5.32 -4.48
C ILE A 64 -8.46 -5.53 -4.21
N ASP A 65 -8.09 -5.91 -2.99
CA ASP A 65 -6.70 -6.15 -2.63
C ASP A 65 -6.08 -7.25 -3.51
N ILE A 66 -6.78 -8.38 -3.70
CA ILE A 66 -6.33 -9.48 -4.57
C ILE A 66 -6.24 -9.03 -6.04
N LEU A 67 -7.25 -8.32 -6.54
CA LEU A 67 -7.28 -7.87 -7.94
C LEU A 67 -6.20 -6.83 -8.23
N VAL A 68 -6.01 -5.85 -7.35
CA VAL A 68 -4.97 -4.82 -7.47
C VAL A 68 -3.59 -5.47 -7.40
N LEU A 69 -3.34 -6.29 -6.37
CA LEU A 69 -2.06 -6.99 -6.21
C LEU A 69 -1.76 -7.91 -7.40
N GLY A 70 -2.75 -8.67 -7.85
CA GLY A 70 -2.62 -9.55 -9.01
C GLY A 70 -2.40 -8.78 -10.31
N SER A 71 -3.11 -7.68 -10.53
CA SER A 71 -2.95 -6.84 -11.72
C SER A 71 -1.57 -6.20 -11.78
N VAL A 72 -1.12 -5.63 -10.66
CA VAL A 72 0.21 -5.02 -10.52
C VAL A 72 1.31 -6.07 -10.70
N PHE A 73 1.14 -7.26 -10.11
CA PHE A 73 2.07 -8.37 -10.31
C PHE A 73 2.17 -8.77 -11.78
N ILE A 74 1.04 -8.92 -12.48
CA ILE A 74 1.02 -9.25 -13.91
C ILE A 74 1.76 -8.17 -14.72
N ILE A 75 1.49 -6.89 -14.47
CA ILE A 75 2.15 -5.77 -15.14
C ILE A 75 3.66 -5.81 -14.89
N LEU A 76 4.10 -6.01 -13.65
CA LEU A 76 5.52 -6.12 -13.31
C LEU A 76 6.18 -7.31 -13.99
N VAL A 77 5.52 -8.47 -14.04
CA VAL A 77 6.06 -9.66 -14.73
C VAL A 77 6.18 -9.38 -16.23
N ILE A 78 5.22 -8.69 -16.85
CA ILE A 78 5.27 -8.34 -18.27
C ILE A 78 6.43 -7.36 -18.55
N LEU A 79 6.58 -6.33 -17.72
CA LEU A 79 7.60 -5.29 -17.90
C LEU A 79 9.01 -5.78 -17.58
N LEU A 80 9.19 -6.45 -16.44
CA LEU A 80 10.51 -6.88 -15.96
C LEU A 80 10.90 -8.26 -16.48
N ARG A 81 9.94 -9.08 -16.94
CA ARG A 81 10.14 -10.49 -17.35
C ARG A 81 10.83 -11.37 -16.29
N ARG A 82 10.80 -10.95 -15.02
CA ARG A 82 11.50 -11.58 -13.89
C ARG A 82 10.55 -11.75 -12.69
N PRO A 83 9.78 -12.85 -12.64
CA PRO A 83 8.67 -12.99 -11.69
C PRO A 83 9.08 -13.01 -10.22
N ALA A 84 10.25 -13.57 -9.90
CA ALA A 84 10.75 -13.59 -8.54
C ALA A 84 11.07 -12.18 -8.01
N ILE A 85 11.64 -11.32 -8.86
CA ILE A 85 11.95 -9.93 -8.49
C ILE A 85 10.67 -9.13 -8.39
N SER A 86 9.76 -9.29 -9.35
CA SER A 86 8.43 -8.65 -9.30
C SER A 86 7.69 -8.99 -8.01
N ALA A 87 7.72 -10.26 -7.57
CA ALA A 87 7.13 -10.67 -6.30
C ALA A 87 7.80 -10.00 -5.09
N TYR A 88 9.13 -9.90 -5.09
CA TYR A 88 9.87 -9.24 -4.02
C TYR A 88 9.58 -7.73 -3.93
N LEU A 89 9.50 -7.05 -5.07
CA LEU A 89 9.17 -5.61 -5.11
C LEU A 89 7.80 -5.35 -4.50
N ILE A 90 6.79 -6.12 -4.91
CA ILE A 90 5.45 -6.05 -4.32
C ILE A 90 5.49 -6.33 -2.83
N LEU A 91 6.22 -7.36 -2.39
CA LEU A 91 6.34 -7.69 -0.99
C LEU A 91 6.99 -6.55 -0.19
N SER A 92 7.98 -5.86 -0.77
CA SER A 92 8.64 -4.73 -0.13
C SER A 92 7.71 -3.53 0.06
N VAL A 93 6.87 -3.22 -0.93
CA VAL A 93 5.87 -2.15 -0.83
C VAL A 93 4.75 -2.56 0.12
N PHE A 94 4.31 -3.82 0.09
CA PHE A 94 3.33 -4.36 1.03
C PHE A 94 3.84 -4.30 2.47
N PHE A 95 5.12 -4.59 2.69
CA PHE A 95 5.75 -4.41 4.00
C PHE A 95 5.75 -2.93 4.42
N SER A 96 6.07 -2.00 3.51
CA SER A 96 5.97 -0.56 3.76
C SER A 96 4.55 -0.15 4.17
N TYR A 97 3.53 -0.68 3.49
CA TYR A 97 2.12 -0.48 3.81
C TYR A 97 1.78 -0.94 5.24
N LEU A 98 2.19 -2.15 5.62
CA LEU A 98 1.93 -2.69 6.97
C LEU A 98 2.61 -1.85 8.06
N VAL A 99 3.87 -1.46 7.85
CA VAL A 99 4.60 -0.59 8.77
C VAL A 99 3.91 0.76 8.89
N THR A 100 3.52 1.36 7.77
CA THR A 100 2.83 2.65 7.74
C THR A 100 1.48 2.59 8.47
N LEU A 101 0.70 1.53 8.26
CA LEU A 101 -0.57 1.33 8.94
C LEU A 101 -0.36 1.21 10.45
N GLY A 102 0.64 0.42 10.89
CA GLY A 102 0.99 0.27 12.30
C GLY A 102 1.46 1.57 12.95
N VAL A 103 2.32 2.33 12.26
CA VAL A 103 2.78 3.65 12.73
C VAL A 103 1.62 4.64 12.80
N THR A 104 0.77 4.70 11.77
CA THR A 104 -0.42 5.55 11.74
C THR A 104 -1.34 5.23 12.91
N PHE A 105 -1.65 3.95 13.12
CA PHE A 105 -2.46 3.51 14.26
C PHE A 105 -1.86 3.98 15.58
N THR A 106 -0.55 3.77 15.77
CA THR A 106 0.15 4.13 17.01
C THR A 106 0.18 5.64 17.24
N VAL A 107 0.43 6.44 16.20
CA VAL A 107 0.48 7.90 16.28
C VAL A 107 -0.88 8.46 16.66
N PHE A 108 -1.96 8.05 15.98
CA PHE A 108 -3.30 8.56 16.29
C PHE A 108 -3.82 8.04 17.64
N TRP A 109 -3.49 6.82 18.02
CA TRP A 109 -3.76 6.30 19.36
C TRP A 109 -3.01 7.09 20.44
N ALA A 110 -1.74 7.45 20.21
CA ALA A 110 -0.95 8.24 21.16
C ALA A 110 -1.43 9.70 21.28
N LEU A 111 -1.98 10.27 20.20
CA LEU A 111 -2.51 11.64 20.19
C LEU A 111 -3.85 11.76 20.95
N ASP A 112 -4.72 10.76 20.86
CA ASP A 112 -6.00 10.74 21.60
C ASP A 112 -6.29 9.36 22.23
N PRO A 113 -5.57 8.98 23.31
CA PRO A 113 -5.70 7.64 23.88
C PRO A 113 -7.09 7.30 24.42
N TYR A 114 -7.89 8.33 24.76
CA TYR A 114 -9.18 8.16 25.44
C TYR A 114 -10.36 8.15 24.47
N ASN A 115 -10.29 8.83 23.32
CA ASN A 115 -11.37 8.84 22.31
C ASN A 115 -10.98 8.16 20.99
N PHE A 116 -9.82 7.51 20.90
CA PHE A 116 -9.43 6.79 19.70
C PHE A 116 -10.36 5.59 19.45
N THR A 117 -11.21 5.71 18.44
CA THR A 117 -12.17 4.68 18.01
C THR A 117 -11.61 3.73 16.94
N GLY A 118 -10.32 3.88 16.60
CA GLY A 118 -9.67 3.13 15.53
C GLY A 118 -9.38 4.00 14.30
N LEU A 119 -8.78 3.37 13.29
CA LEU A 119 -8.63 3.98 11.97
C LEU A 119 -9.96 3.93 11.21
N ASP A 120 -10.24 4.97 10.45
CA ASP A 120 -11.35 4.98 9.50
C ASP A 120 -11.19 3.80 8.52
N TRP A 121 -12.28 3.09 8.26
CA TRP A 121 -12.30 1.89 7.41
C TRP A 121 -11.80 2.17 5.99
N LYS A 122 -11.88 3.41 5.52
CA LYS A 122 -11.37 3.84 4.22
C LYS A 122 -9.84 3.97 4.20
N VAL A 123 -9.21 4.25 5.35
CA VAL A 123 -7.77 4.56 5.41
C VAL A 123 -6.94 3.38 4.89
N PRO A 124 -7.09 2.14 5.41
CA PRO A 124 -6.33 0.99 4.89
C PRO A 124 -6.53 0.76 3.39
N MET A 125 -7.77 0.92 2.90
CA MET A 125 -8.13 0.69 1.49
C MET A 125 -7.42 1.66 0.54
N PHE A 126 -7.54 2.96 0.79
CA PHE A 126 -6.90 3.99 -0.03
C PHE A 126 -5.38 3.96 0.13
N LEU A 127 -4.90 3.73 1.35
CA LEU A 127 -3.48 3.61 1.64
C LEU A 127 -2.86 2.47 0.83
N PHE A 128 -3.46 1.27 0.86
CA PHE A 128 -2.99 0.12 0.09
C PHE A 128 -2.93 0.43 -1.41
N THR A 129 -4.05 0.91 -1.97
CA THR A 129 -4.16 1.16 -3.41
C THR A 129 -3.14 2.21 -3.89
N ILE A 130 -3.01 3.32 -3.15
CA ILE A 130 -2.13 4.43 -3.54
C ILE A 130 -0.66 4.08 -3.32
N LEU A 131 -0.29 3.46 -2.17
CA LEU A 131 1.11 3.08 -1.96
C LEU A 131 1.58 2.04 -2.96
N ILE A 132 0.74 1.06 -3.29
CA ILE A 132 1.10 0.05 -4.31
C ILE A 132 1.28 0.73 -5.67
N ALA A 133 0.36 1.60 -6.07
CA ALA A 133 0.47 2.30 -7.36
C ALA A 133 1.75 3.15 -7.44
N VAL A 134 1.97 4.02 -6.46
CA VAL A 134 3.09 4.96 -6.44
C VAL A 134 4.43 4.23 -6.19
N GLY A 135 4.45 3.26 -5.28
CA GLY A 135 5.65 2.50 -4.94
C GLY A 135 6.17 1.65 -6.10
N GLU A 136 5.29 1.08 -6.91
CA GLU A 136 5.73 0.23 -8.03
C GLU A 136 6.28 1.02 -9.21
N ASP A 137 5.74 2.21 -9.50
CA ASP A 137 6.24 3.05 -10.59
C ASP A 137 7.74 3.37 -10.42
N TYR A 138 8.14 3.73 -9.20
CA TYR A 138 9.55 3.95 -8.92
C TYR A 138 10.36 2.66 -8.87
N ASN A 139 9.75 1.52 -8.50
CA ASN A 139 10.45 0.23 -8.44
C ASN A 139 10.87 -0.16 -9.84
N ILE A 140 9.95 -0.02 -10.80
CA ILE A 140 10.21 -0.20 -12.22
C ILE A 140 11.32 0.75 -12.67
N TYR A 141 11.26 2.03 -12.32
CA TYR A 141 12.30 3.00 -12.70
C TYR A 141 13.68 2.62 -12.17
N LEU A 142 13.79 2.24 -10.89
CA LEU A 142 15.04 1.82 -10.27
C LEU A 142 15.58 0.52 -10.91
N ILE A 143 14.75 -0.51 -11.06
CA ILE A 143 15.17 -1.79 -11.63
C ILE A 143 15.57 -1.66 -13.10
N THR A 144 14.84 -0.85 -13.88
CA THR A 144 15.20 -0.58 -15.27
C THR A 144 16.58 0.07 -15.33
N ARG A 145 16.85 1.04 -14.45
CA ARG A 145 18.18 1.66 -14.40
C ARG A 145 19.27 0.70 -13.94
N ILE A 146 18.98 -0.19 -12.99
CA ILE A 146 19.91 -1.25 -12.57
C ILE A 146 20.27 -2.14 -13.77
N ASP A 147 19.27 -2.57 -14.55
CA ASP A 147 19.49 -3.42 -15.73
C ASP A 147 20.32 -2.71 -16.81
N GLU A 148 20.14 -1.40 -16.99
CA GLU A 148 20.99 -0.59 -17.88
C GLU A 148 22.44 -0.52 -17.41
N GLU A 149 22.66 -0.21 -16.13
CA GLU A 149 24.01 -0.03 -15.58
C GLU A 149 24.79 -1.36 -15.53
N GLN A 150 24.09 -2.48 -15.28
CA GLN A 150 24.69 -3.82 -15.24
C GLN A 150 25.16 -4.33 -16.60
N LYS A 151 24.76 -3.71 -17.72
CA LYS A 151 25.32 -4.06 -19.05
C LYS A 151 26.79 -3.67 -19.18
N THR A 152 27.25 -2.71 -18.38
CA THR A 152 28.60 -2.13 -18.48
C THR A 152 29.42 -2.24 -17.20
N ARG A 153 28.80 -2.62 -16.07
CA ARG A 153 29.42 -2.67 -14.75
C ARG A 153 29.18 -4.02 -14.07
N ASP A 154 29.98 -4.31 -13.04
CA ASP A 154 29.74 -5.45 -12.15
C ASP A 154 28.33 -5.37 -11.53
N PRO A 155 27.64 -6.49 -11.28
CA PRO A 155 26.28 -6.49 -10.72
C PRO A 155 26.10 -5.62 -9.49
N VAL A 156 27.06 -5.59 -8.56
CA VAL A 156 26.98 -4.79 -7.33
C VAL A 156 27.23 -3.31 -7.63
N ASP A 157 28.23 -3.00 -8.46
CA ASP A 157 28.53 -1.63 -8.86
C ASP A 157 27.41 -1.01 -9.70
N GLY A 158 26.74 -1.82 -10.53
CA GLY A 158 25.56 -1.42 -11.29
C GLY A 158 24.40 -1.01 -10.39
N VAL A 159 24.12 -1.77 -9.33
CA VAL A 159 23.10 -1.41 -8.32
C VAL A 159 23.43 -0.09 -7.63
N ILE A 160 24.68 0.06 -7.17
CA ILE A 160 25.12 1.27 -6.46
C ILE A 160 25.06 2.49 -7.39
N SER A 161 25.50 2.36 -8.65
CA SER A 161 25.44 3.48 -9.58
C SER A 161 24.02 3.84 -9.99
N ALA A 162 23.16 2.85 -10.23
CA ALA A 162 21.76 3.10 -10.53
C ALA A 162 21.11 3.89 -9.40
N LEU A 163 21.31 3.47 -8.15
CA LEU A 163 20.79 4.16 -6.96
C LEU A 163 21.30 5.61 -6.84
N LYS A 164 22.60 5.84 -7.11
CA LYS A 164 23.16 7.20 -7.11
C LYS A 164 22.53 8.09 -8.20
N SER A 165 22.28 7.53 -9.37
CA SER A 165 21.72 8.28 -10.51
C SER A 165 20.22 8.57 -10.38
N THR A 166 19.44 7.64 -9.85
CA THR A 166 17.98 7.77 -9.73
C THR A 166 17.55 8.37 -8.40
N GLY A 167 18.39 8.26 -7.36
CA GLY A 167 18.05 8.66 -6.00
C GLY A 167 17.60 10.12 -5.88
N GLY A 168 18.23 11.05 -6.60
CA GLY A 168 17.82 12.46 -6.59
C GLY A 168 16.42 12.69 -7.19
N ILE A 169 16.10 12.04 -8.31
CA ILE A 169 14.81 12.18 -8.99
C ILE A 169 13.71 11.53 -8.15
N ILE A 170 13.94 10.32 -7.64
CA ILE A 170 12.97 9.60 -6.84
C ILE A 170 12.73 10.31 -5.50
N SER A 171 13.79 10.75 -4.81
CA SER A 171 13.67 11.43 -3.52
C SER A 171 12.93 12.77 -3.63
N SER A 172 13.23 13.55 -4.68
CA SER A 172 12.53 14.82 -4.91
C SER A 172 11.04 14.61 -5.21
N CYS A 173 10.70 13.61 -6.03
CA CYS A 173 9.31 13.25 -6.28
C CYS A 173 8.59 12.77 -5.01
N GLY A 174 9.26 11.93 -4.20
CA GLY A 174 8.74 11.46 -2.91
C GLY A 174 8.44 12.59 -1.93
N ILE A 175 9.33 13.59 -1.81
CA ILE A 175 9.09 14.77 -0.96
C ILE A 175 7.89 15.58 -1.47
N ILE A 176 7.79 15.82 -2.78
CA ILE A 176 6.68 16.58 -3.37
C ILE A 176 5.35 15.89 -3.06
N MET A 177 5.25 14.59 -3.32
CA MET A 177 4.04 13.82 -3.04
C MET A 177 3.73 13.75 -1.54
N ALA A 178 4.74 13.59 -0.68
CA ALA A 178 4.54 13.61 0.76
C ALA A 178 3.93 14.95 1.21
N GLY A 179 4.38 16.08 0.64
CA GLY A 179 3.77 17.38 0.85
C GLY A 179 2.33 17.44 0.35
N THR A 180 2.05 16.91 -0.84
CA THR A 180 0.68 16.83 -1.39
C THR A 180 -0.23 16.00 -0.49
N PHE A 181 0.21 14.84 0.00
CA PHE A 181 -0.60 14.01 0.88
C PHE A 181 -0.74 14.60 2.28
N ALA A 182 0.30 15.25 2.81
CA ALA A 182 0.23 15.97 4.07
C ALA A 182 -0.81 17.11 4.03
N SER A 183 -1.11 17.68 2.85
CA SER A 183 -2.17 18.68 2.73
C SER A 183 -3.56 18.15 3.09
N LEU A 184 -3.82 16.84 2.94
CA LEU A 184 -5.09 16.22 3.38
C LEU A 184 -5.26 16.31 4.90
N MET A 185 -4.17 16.46 5.66
CA MET A 185 -4.21 16.66 7.11
C MET A 185 -4.80 18.01 7.52
N ALA A 186 -4.90 18.98 6.60
CA ALA A 186 -5.64 20.22 6.85
C ALA A 186 -7.17 20.01 6.79
N GLY A 187 -7.64 18.83 6.40
CA GLY A 187 -9.05 18.47 6.41
C GLY A 187 -9.64 18.49 7.83
N THR A 188 -10.94 18.77 7.92
CA THR A 188 -11.69 18.80 9.19
C THR A 188 -12.12 17.42 9.66
N LEU A 189 -12.19 16.44 8.76
CA LEU A 189 -12.54 15.06 9.09
C LEU A 189 -11.31 14.27 9.55
N VAL A 190 -11.43 13.61 10.70
CA VAL A 190 -10.36 12.76 11.28
C VAL A 190 -9.88 11.71 10.27
N GLY A 191 -10.78 11.10 9.49
CA GLY A 191 -10.41 10.13 8.45
C GLY A 191 -9.53 10.72 7.34
N MET A 192 -9.71 12.00 6.98
CA MET A 192 -8.83 12.69 6.02
C MET A 192 -7.44 12.94 6.62
N GLN A 193 -7.38 13.29 7.90
CA GLN A 193 -6.13 13.50 8.62
C GLN A 193 -5.33 12.21 8.75
N GLN A 194 -6.00 11.11 9.12
CA GLN A 194 -5.42 9.78 9.18
C GLN A 194 -4.87 9.34 7.81
N LEU A 195 -5.66 9.51 6.74
CA LEU A 195 -5.24 9.15 5.39
C LEU A 195 -4.06 10.01 4.90
N GLY A 196 -4.12 11.32 5.11
CA GLY A 196 -3.07 12.25 4.72
C GLY A 196 -1.74 11.95 5.40
N PHE A 197 -1.77 11.71 6.72
CA PHE A 197 -0.59 11.30 7.47
C PHE A 197 -0.05 9.96 6.99
N ALA A 198 -0.92 8.95 6.84
CA ALA A 198 -0.51 7.62 6.43
C ALA A 198 0.13 7.63 5.04
N LEU A 199 -0.45 8.34 4.08
CA LEU A 199 0.12 8.47 2.74
C LEU A 199 1.44 9.23 2.74
N ALA A 200 1.51 10.36 3.44
CA ALA A 200 2.74 11.14 3.53
C ALA A 200 3.87 10.34 4.17
N PHE A 201 3.61 9.72 5.32
CA PHE A 201 4.60 8.88 6.00
C PHE A 201 4.99 7.67 5.16
N GLY A 202 4.03 6.98 4.55
CA GLY A 202 4.28 5.76 3.79
C GLY A 202 5.10 6.00 2.54
N VAL A 203 4.84 7.10 1.83
CA VAL A 203 5.66 7.52 0.69
C VAL A 203 7.08 7.87 1.14
N LEU A 204 7.26 8.60 2.24
CA LEU A 204 8.59 8.93 2.77
C LEU A 204 9.34 7.68 3.22
N LEU A 205 8.65 6.77 3.91
CA LEU A 205 9.20 5.49 4.34
C LEU A 205 9.68 4.67 3.15
N ASP A 206 8.84 4.54 2.12
CA ASP A 206 9.21 3.83 0.89
C ASP A 206 10.42 4.49 0.21
N THR A 207 10.36 5.81 0.03
CA THR A 207 11.35 6.61 -0.69
C THR A 207 12.73 6.59 -0.02
N PHE A 208 12.78 6.72 1.31
CA PHE A 208 14.04 6.90 2.04
C PHE A 208 14.57 5.64 2.70
N ILE A 209 13.71 4.67 3.02
CA ILE A 209 14.11 3.47 3.77
C ILE A 209 13.97 2.23 2.90
N ILE A 210 12.78 1.91 2.43
CA ILE A 210 12.51 0.64 1.76
C ILE A 210 13.30 0.56 0.45
N ARG A 211 13.15 1.57 -0.40
CA ARG A 211 13.74 1.57 -1.74
C ARG A 211 15.26 1.71 -1.76
N PRO A 212 15.92 2.59 -0.98
CA PRO A 212 17.37 2.72 -1.06
C PRO A 212 18.11 1.64 -0.27
N ILE A 213 17.46 0.98 0.70
CA ILE A 213 18.10 0.03 1.60
C ILE A 213 17.60 -1.39 1.31
N ILE A 214 16.31 -1.66 1.48
CA ILE A 214 15.75 -3.02 1.43
C ILE A 214 15.82 -3.61 0.01
N VAL A 215 15.55 -2.81 -1.03
CA VAL A 215 15.60 -3.29 -2.42
C VAL A 215 17.04 -3.60 -2.88
N PRO A 216 18.01 -2.67 -2.78
CA PRO A 216 19.42 -2.95 -3.08
C PRO A 216 20.03 -4.06 -2.21
N ALA A 217 19.71 -4.13 -0.92
CA ALA A 217 20.24 -5.17 -0.04
C ALA A 217 19.84 -6.56 -0.53
N TYR A 218 18.58 -6.76 -0.91
CA TYR A 218 18.12 -8.02 -1.47
C TYR A 218 18.83 -8.36 -2.78
N LEU A 219 18.93 -7.41 -3.70
CA LEU A 219 19.61 -7.63 -4.99
C LEU A 219 21.09 -7.99 -4.78
N ILE A 220 21.80 -7.27 -3.90
CA ILE A 220 23.21 -7.55 -3.60
C ILE A 220 23.37 -8.92 -2.93
N MET A 221 22.50 -9.29 -1.99
CA MET A 221 22.51 -10.63 -1.37
C MET A 221 22.24 -11.72 -2.40
N LEU A 222 21.33 -11.47 -3.34
CA LEU A 222 21.03 -12.36 -4.46
C LEU A 222 22.27 -12.51 -5.37
N TYR A 223 22.95 -11.42 -5.72
CA TYR A 223 24.16 -11.45 -6.56
C TYR A 223 25.36 -12.11 -5.89
N ARG A 224 25.53 -11.93 -4.57
CA ARG A 224 26.59 -12.57 -3.81
C ARG A 224 26.33 -14.06 -3.51
N GLY A 225 25.20 -14.61 -3.97
CA GLY A 225 24.90 -16.03 -3.82
C GLY A 225 24.55 -16.44 -2.39
N TYR A 226 24.15 -15.52 -1.52
CA TYR A 226 23.79 -15.82 -0.12
C TYR A 226 22.65 -16.83 0.00
N PHE A 227 21.77 -16.87 -1.00
CA PHE A 227 20.62 -17.79 -1.04
C PHE A 227 20.97 -19.18 -1.61
N GLY A 228 22.24 -19.45 -1.96
CA GLY A 228 22.68 -20.75 -2.47
C GLY A 228 21.82 -21.27 -3.63
N SER A 229 21.42 -22.53 -3.58
CA SER A 229 20.57 -23.16 -4.62
C SER A 229 19.17 -22.55 -4.73
N TRP A 230 18.66 -21.91 -3.67
CA TRP A 230 17.38 -21.18 -3.69
C TRP A 230 17.46 -19.88 -4.48
N GLY A 231 18.66 -19.34 -4.70
CA GLY A 231 18.89 -18.17 -5.54
C GLY A 231 18.27 -18.31 -6.94
N LYS A 232 18.24 -19.53 -7.52
CA LYS A 232 17.62 -19.77 -8.83
C LYS A 232 16.12 -19.45 -8.85
N TYR A 233 15.39 -19.77 -7.77
CA TYR A 233 13.96 -19.48 -7.63
C TYR A 233 13.69 -18.03 -7.18
N LEU A 234 14.68 -17.39 -6.57
CA LEU A 234 14.63 -15.99 -6.10
C LEU A 234 15.09 -14.96 -7.16
N GLY A 235 15.41 -15.42 -8.36
CA GLY A 235 15.74 -14.58 -9.52
C GLY A 235 17.23 -14.56 -9.91
N ALA A 236 18.13 -15.21 -9.16
CA ALA A 236 19.57 -15.23 -9.46
C ALA A 236 19.91 -15.97 -10.77
N ALA A 237 19.10 -16.95 -11.18
CA ALA A 237 19.31 -17.72 -12.40
C ALA A 237 19.32 -16.84 -13.66
N GLN A 238 18.54 -15.75 -13.66
CA GLN A 238 18.31 -14.92 -14.86
C GLN A 238 19.38 -13.82 -15.04
N PHE A 239 20.34 -13.69 -14.11
CA PHE A 239 21.42 -12.70 -14.16
C PHE A 239 22.81 -13.30 -14.41
N LEU A 240 23.01 -14.60 -14.13
CA LEU A 240 24.27 -15.29 -14.43
C LEU A 240 24.50 -15.46 -15.95
N ASP A 241 23.44 -15.35 -16.76
CA ASP A 241 23.53 -15.39 -18.23
C ASP A 241 23.87 -14.04 -18.87
N ALA A 242 23.88 -12.94 -18.10
CA ALA A 242 24.32 -11.64 -18.59
C ALA A 242 25.86 -11.60 -18.65
N LYS A 243 26.42 -12.14 -19.74
CA LYS A 243 27.87 -12.03 -20.00
C LYS A 243 28.30 -10.56 -19.98
N PRO A 244 29.35 -10.18 -19.22
CA PRO A 244 29.95 -8.86 -19.33
C PRO A 244 30.37 -8.63 -20.78
N GLN A 245 29.91 -7.55 -21.41
CA GLN A 245 30.44 -7.18 -22.72
C GLN A 245 31.92 -6.81 -22.56
N PRO A 246 32.81 -7.27 -23.46
CA PRO A 246 34.22 -7.00 -23.35
C PRO A 246 34.46 -5.49 -23.39
N LYS A 247 35.22 -4.98 -22.42
CA LYS A 247 35.64 -3.58 -22.36
C LYS A 247 36.24 -3.19 -23.72
N LEU A 248 35.64 -2.20 -24.38
CA LEU A 248 36.26 -1.58 -25.55
C LEU A 248 37.56 -0.96 -25.10
N ASP A 249 38.66 -1.53 -25.59
CA ASP A 249 40.02 -1.07 -25.35
C ASP A 249 40.15 0.36 -25.86
N SER A 250 40.30 1.32 -24.94
CA SER A 250 40.51 2.73 -25.25
C SER A 250 41.94 3.04 -25.71
N SER A 251 42.67 2.06 -26.24
CA SER A 251 44.03 2.23 -26.79
C SER A 251 44.07 2.86 -28.20
N HIS A 252 42.90 3.13 -28.81
CA HIS A 252 42.79 3.77 -30.12
C HIS A 252 42.13 5.15 -30.08
N VAL A 253 42.58 6.03 -29.19
CA VAL A 253 42.48 7.48 -29.41
C VAL A 253 43.82 8.09 -29.01
N LYS A 254 44.72 8.18 -29.98
CA LYS A 254 45.88 9.08 -29.98
C LYS A 254 45.60 10.21 -30.96
#